data_AF-A0A8C5FQP7-F1
#
_entry.id   AF-A0A8C5FQP7-F1
#
_cell.length_a   1.000
_cell.length_b   1.000
_cell.length_c   1.000
_cell.angle_alpha   90.00
_cell.angle_beta   90.00
_cell.angle_gamma   90.00
#
_symmetry.space_group_name_H-M   'P 1'
#
loop_
_entity.id
_entity.type
_entity.pdbx_description
1 polymer ?
#
loop_
_entity_poly.entity_id
_entity_poly.type
_entity_poly.pdbx_seq_one_letter_code
_entity_poly.pdbx_strand_id
1 'polypeptide(L)'
;TFSFFSFFAEASSQLNVCGRAPLNTKIVGGVDAAPGTWPWQASLQRPSSPPHFCGGSLINNLWVLTAAHCFDTNDTTGLTVILGRQDQGGSNPNEVSLNISRILCHPDFNVSIVNDNDICLLELSSGVTFTDYIAPVCLAADGSTFNSGIINWVTGWGATSFGGGSSSSGVCS
;
A
#
# COMPACT_ATOMS: atom_id res chain seq x y z
N THR A 1 -0.84 -2.96 -26.02
CA THR A 1 -1.86 -2.70 -24.98
C THR A 1 -1.43 -3.44 -23.73
N PHE A 2 -1.06 -2.74 -22.66
CA PHE A 2 -0.71 -3.35 -21.37
C PHE A 2 -2.00 -3.68 -20.61
N SER A 3 -2.16 -4.94 -20.19
CA SER A 3 -3.33 -5.46 -19.47
C SER A 3 -3.01 -5.57 -17.98
N PHE A 4 -4.04 -5.46 -17.13
CA PHE A 4 -3.98 -5.68 -15.69
C PHE A 4 -3.25 -7.00 -15.32
N PHE A 5 -3.40 -8.03 -16.16
CA PHE A 5 -2.76 -9.34 -15.95
C PHE A 5 -1.27 -9.39 -16.31
N SER A 6 -0.79 -8.56 -17.23
CA SER A 6 0.63 -8.51 -17.61
C SER A 6 1.52 -8.04 -16.46
N PHE A 7 0.93 -7.34 -15.50
CA PHE A 7 1.60 -6.72 -14.37
C PHE A 7 2.03 -7.71 -13.27
N PHE A 8 1.21 -8.74 -12.99
CA PHE A 8 1.55 -9.78 -12.01
C PHE A 8 2.82 -10.55 -12.39
N ALA A 9 3.08 -10.70 -13.70
CA ALA A 9 4.30 -11.32 -14.20
C ALA A 9 5.54 -10.47 -13.90
N GLU A 10 5.43 -9.14 -13.95
CA GLU A 10 6.54 -8.22 -13.70
C GLU A 10 6.84 -8.10 -12.19
N ALA A 11 5.82 -8.05 -11.33
CA ALA A 11 5.99 -8.11 -9.88
C ALA A 11 6.65 -9.42 -9.42
N SER A 12 6.32 -10.54 -10.08
CA SER A 12 6.94 -11.86 -9.83
C SER A 12 8.43 -11.91 -10.21
N SER A 13 8.93 -10.97 -11.01
CA SER A 13 10.35 -10.91 -11.39
C SER A 13 11.26 -10.31 -10.30
N GLN A 14 10.69 -9.76 -9.22
CA GLN A 14 11.42 -9.06 -8.15
C GLN A 14 11.63 -9.87 -6.87
N LEU A 15 11.53 -11.21 -6.93
CA LEU A 15 11.63 -12.11 -5.76
C LEU A 15 12.89 -11.92 -4.89
N ASN A 16 13.99 -11.41 -5.46
CA ASN A 16 15.25 -11.22 -4.73
C ASN A 16 15.28 -9.94 -3.86
N VAL A 17 14.32 -9.01 -4.04
CA VAL A 17 14.29 -7.72 -3.34
C VAL A 17 12.98 -7.45 -2.58
N CYS A 18 11.90 -8.17 -2.89
CA CYS A 18 10.61 -8.00 -2.23
C CYS A 18 10.56 -8.66 -0.85
N GLY A 19 9.61 -8.22 -0.01
CA GLY A 19 9.30 -8.84 1.29
C GLY A 19 10.40 -8.72 2.35
N ARG A 20 11.46 -7.96 2.06
CA ARG A 20 12.57 -7.72 2.98
C ARG A 20 12.32 -6.44 3.78
N ALA A 21 12.09 -6.59 5.08
CA ALA A 21 11.96 -5.48 6.02
C ALA A 21 13.13 -5.52 7.03
N PRO A 22 14.30 -4.92 6.69
CA PRO A 22 15.52 -5.06 7.49
C PRO A 22 15.41 -4.42 8.88
N LEU A 23 14.51 -3.45 9.05
CA LEU A 23 14.27 -2.74 10.31
C LEU A 23 13.12 -3.35 11.13
N ASN A 24 12.47 -4.40 10.63
CA ASN A 24 11.38 -5.06 11.35
C ASN A 24 11.96 -5.96 12.45
N THR A 25 12.06 -5.38 13.66
CA THR A 25 12.25 -6.15 14.89
C THR A 25 10.88 -6.59 15.35
N LYS A 26 10.60 -7.90 15.46
CA LYS A 26 9.27 -8.44 15.78
C LYS A 26 8.64 -7.74 17.01
N ILE A 27 7.72 -6.81 16.78
CA ILE A 27 6.85 -6.23 17.81
C ILE A 27 5.42 -6.64 17.45
N VAL A 28 4.71 -7.22 18.41
CA VAL A 28 3.34 -7.76 18.28
C VAL A 28 2.43 -6.98 19.22
N GLY A 29 1.31 -6.41 18.73
CA GLY A 29 0.23 -5.99 19.63
C GLY A 29 -0.38 -4.60 19.45
N GLY A 30 -0.52 -4.06 18.23
CA GLY A 30 -1.32 -2.84 18.01
C GLY A 30 -0.70 -1.56 18.55
N VAL A 31 0.63 -1.53 18.67
CA VAL A 31 1.42 -0.34 19.00
C VAL A 31 2.01 0.27 17.73
N ASP A 32 2.33 1.56 17.78
CA ASP A 32 3.02 2.25 16.69
C ASP A 32 4.29 1.46 16.29
N ALA A 33 4.35 1.05 15.03
CA ALA A 33 5.52 0.39 14.48
C ALA A 33 6.68 1.39 14.38
N ALA A 34 7.93 0.95 14.51
CA ALA A 34 9.06 1.83 14.27
C ALA A 34 9.16 2.20 12.77
N PRO A 35 9.72 3.37 12.41
CA PRO A 35 9.98 3.72 11.01
C PRO A 35 10.69 2.61 10.23
N GLY A 36 10.13 2.23 9.08
CA GLY A 36 10.70 1.19 8.21
C GLY A 36 10.36 -0.25 8.62
N THR A 37 9.55 -0.48 9.65
CA THR A 37 9.03 -1.82 10.00
C THR A 37 8.23 -2.43 8.84
N TRP A 38 7.51 -1.58 8.09
CA TRP A 38 6.65 -1.96 6.97
C TRP A 38 6.99 -1.09 5.75
N PRO A 39 8.14 -1.34 5.07
CA PRO A 39 8.69 -0.43 4.08
C PRO A 39 7.89 -0.37 2.77
N TRP A 40 6.91 -1.26 2.60
CA TRP A 40 5.97 -1.24 1.48
C TRP A 40 4.72 -0.39 1.75
N GLN A 41 4.49 0.08 2.98
CA GLN A 41 3.29 0.83 3.33
C GLN A 41 3.20 2.13 2.52
N ALA A 42 2.10 2.29 1.79
CA ALA A 42 1.79 3.50 1.04
C ALA A 42 0.62 4.26 1.66
N SER A 43 0.73 5.58 1.70
CA SER A 43 -0.34 6.51 2.04
C SER A 43 -0.84 7.18 0.77
N LEU A 44 -2.11 6.97 0.42
CA LEU A 44 -2.75 7.62 -0.71
C LEU A 44 -3.37 8.94 -0.26
N GLN A 45 -2.98 10.03 -0.92
CA GLN A 45 -3.38 11.38 -0.54
C GLN A 45 -4.07 12.11 -1.70
N ARG A 46 -5.03 12.96 -1.34
CA ARG A 46 -5.74 13.88 -2.24
C ARG A 46 -5.76 15.30 -1.66
N PRO A 47 -6.13 16.33 -2.45
CA PRO A 47 -6.18 17.72 -1.99
C PRO A 47 -7.34 17.99 -1.02
N SER A 48 -7.32 17.35 0.15
CA SER A 48 -8.31 17.47 1.23
C SER A 48 -7.62 17.61 2.59
N SER A 49 -8.41 17.92 3.63
CA SER A 49 -7.94 17.94 5.02
C SER A 49 -8.83 17.01 5.87
N PRO A 50 -8.32 15.87 6.37
CA PRO A 50 -6.96 15.34 6.16
C PRO A 50 -6.71 14.89 4.70
N PRO A 51 -5.44 14.86 4.24
CA PRO A 51 -5.12 14.48 2.86
C PRO A 51 -5.16 12.97 2.63
N HIS A 52 -4.82 12.16 3.64
CA HIS A 52 -4.86 10.70 3.57
C HIS A 52 -6.30 10.19 3.48
N PHE A 53 -6.56 9.34 2.50
CA PHE A 53 -7.88 8.74 2.30
C PHE A 53 -7.86 7.21 2.18
N CYS A 54 -6.74 6.61 1.77
CA CYS A 54 -6.59 5.17 1.64
C CYS A 54 -5.14 4.71 1.84
N GLY A 55 -4.97 3.42 2.13
CA GLY A 55 -3.69 2.74 2.15
C GLY A 55 -3.35 2.05 0.82
N GLY A 56 -2.11 1.62 0.68
CA GLY A 56 -1.66 0.75 -0.40
C GLY A 56 -0.36 0.03 -0.02
N SER A 57 0.13 -0.80 -0.93
CA SER A 57 1.40 -1.50 -0.80
C SER A 57 2.26 -1.32 -2.05
N LEU A 58 3.50 -0.85 -1.88
CA LEU A 58 4.50 -0.86 -2.94
C LEU A 58 4.83 -2.31 -3.30
N ILE A 59 4.78 -2.65 -4.59
CA ILE A 59 4.97 -4.02 -5.06
C ILE A 59 6.08 -4.14 -6.10
N ASN A 60 6.50 -3.02 -6.68
CA ASN A 60 7.80 -2.88 -7.37
C ASN A 60 8.24 -1.41 -7.33
N ASN A 61 9.24 -1.02 -8.11
CA ASN A 61 9.76 0.36 -8.09
C ASN A 61 8.84 1.38 -8.77
N LEU A 62 7.76 0.97 -9.46
CA LEU A 62 6.88 1.86 -10.22
C LEU A 62 5.40 1.70 -9.86
N TRP A 63 5.02 0.67 -9.11
CA TRP A 63 3.64 0.29 -8.91
C TRP A 63 3.25 0.07 -7.46
N VAL A 64 2.07 0.56 -7.12
CA VAL A 64 1.41 0.38 -5.82
C VAL A 64 0.10 -0.39 -6.02
N LEU A 65 -0.11 -1.39 -5.18
CA LEU A 65 -1.37 -2.12 -5.06
C LEU A 65 -2.27 -1.46 -4.02
N THR A 66 -3.55 -1.34 -4.32
CA THR A 66 -4.58 -0.84 -3.39
C THR A 66 -5.94 -1.43 -3.75
N ALA A 67 -6.99 -0.99 -3.07
CA ALA A 67 -8.36 -1.38 -3.34
C ALA A 67 -8.98 -0.49 -4.44
N ALA A 68 -9.90 -1.04 -5.22
CA ALA A 68 -10.61 -0.29 -6.24
C ALA A 68 -11.63 0.69 -5.63
N HIS A 69 -12.23 0.35 -4.49
CA HIS A 69 -13.18 1.21 -3.79
C HIS A 69 -12.57 2.54 -3.30
N CYS A 70 -11.23 2.66 -3.29
CA CYS A 70 -10.55 3.91 -2.97
C CYS A 70 -10.77 5.01 -4.01
N PHE A 71 -11.24 4.66 -5.21
CA PHE A 71 -11.40 5.57 -6.34
C PHE A 71 -12.80 5.51 -6.93
N ASP A 72 -13.48 6.66 -6.96
CA ASP A 72 -14.74 6.82 -7.67
C ASP A 72 -14.53 7.03 -9.18
N THR A 73 -13.34 7.50 -9.58
CA THR A 73 -12.96 7.79 -10.97
C THR A 73 -11.47 7.49 -11.19
N ASN A 74 -11.05 7.42 -12.46
CA ASN A 74 -9.64 7.27 -12.84
C ASN A 74 -8.89 8.61 -12.96
N ASP A 75 -9.40 9.70 -12.39
CA ASP A 75 -8.72 11.00 -12.40
C ASP A 75 -7.54 10.99 -11.43
N THR A 76 -6.34 11.32 -11.93
CA THR A 76 -5.11 11.38 -11.14
C THR A 76 -4.81 12.77 -10.60
N THR A 77 -5.62 13.78 -10.96
CA THR A 77 -5.35 15.19 -10.66
C THR A 77 -5.25 15.43 -9.15
N GLY A 78 -4.07 15.85 -8.70
CA GLY A 78 -3.80 16.15 -7.30
C GLY A 78 -3.63 14.91 -6.39
N LEU A 79 -3.68 13.71 -6.96
CA LEU A 79 -3.44 12.48 -6.20
C LEU A 79 -1.95 12.18 -6.08
N THR A 80 -1.55 11.79 -4.88
CA THR A 80 -0.16 11.43 -4.57
C THR A 80 -0.08 10.15 -3.76
N VAL A 81 1.01 9.42 -3.97
CA VAL A 81 1.44 8.29 -3.15
C VAL A 81 2.61 8.76 -2.29
N ILE A 82 2.49 8.60 -0.97
CA ILE A 82 3.59 8.82 -0.04
C ILE A 82 4.12 7.46 0.45
N LEU A 83 5.41 7.23 0.24
CA LEU A 83 6.15 6.05 0.70
C LEU A 83 7.14 6.43 1.80
N GLY A 84 7.55 5.50 2.66
CA GLY A 84 8.52 5.75 3.74
C GLY A 84 8.00 6.64 4.87
N ARG A 85 6.70 6.92 4.88
CA ARG A 85 6.02 7.72 5.90
C ARG A 85 5.78 6.88 7.16
N GLN A 86 6.05 7.47 8.32
CA GLN A 86 5.73 6.89 9.61
C GLN A 86 4.43 7.47 10.17
N ASP A 87 4.33 8.79 10.26
CA ASP A 87 3.25 9.51 10.95
C ASP A 87 2.45 10.39 9.97
N GLN A 88 1.12 10.45 10.11
CA GLN A 88 0.25 11.30 9.29
C GLN A 88 0.44 12.80 9.58
N GLY A 89 0.96 13.16 10.75
CA GLY A 89 1.44 14.49 11.11
C GLY A 89 2.95 14.55 11.30
N GLY A 90 3.45 15.74 11.62
CA GLY A 90 4.86 15.94 11.96
C GLY A 90 5.84 15.74 10.80
N SER A 91 7.11 15.53 11.15
CA SER A 91 8.21 15.36 10.21
C SER A 91 8.46 13.88 9.91
N ASN A 92 8.52 13.53 8.63
CA ASN A 92 8.84 12.19 8.15
C ASN A 92 10.11 12.25 7.28
N PRO A 93 11.31 12.07 7.85
CA PRO A 93 12.57 12.32 7.13
C PRO A 93 12.85 11.35 5.98
N ASN A 94 12.17 10.20 5.96
CA ASN A 94 12.35 9.15 4.96
C ASN A 94 11.24 9.15 3.89
N GLU A 95 10.29 10.10 3.94
CA GLU A 95 9.14 10.06 3.05
C GLU A 95 9.49 10.54 1.64
N VAL A 96 8.89 9.88 0.65
CA VAL A 96 8.97 10.29 -0.75
C VAL A 96 7.55 10.45 -1.27
N SER A 97 7.25 11.62 -1.83
CA SER A 97 5.97 11.94 -2.46
C SER A 97 6.08 11.79 -3.98
N LEU A 98 5.18 11.00 -4.56
CA LEU A 98 5.14 10.70 -5.99
C LEU A 98 3.73 10.94 -6.53
N ASN A 99 3.64 11.56 -7.71
CA ASN A 99 2.37 11.70 -8.41
C ASN A 99 1.96 10.35 -9.02
N ILE A 100 0.67 10.20 -9.30
CA ILE A 100 0.11 9.03 -10.00
C ILE A 100 0.00 9.35 -11.50
N SER A 101 0.59 8.52 -12.34
CA SER A 101 0.46 8.65 -13.80
C SER A 101 -0.76 7.91 -14.33
N ARG A 102 -1.13 6.79 -13.70
CA ARG A 102 -2.25 5.95 -14.13
C ARG A 102 -2.91 5.19 -12.98
N ILE A 103 -4.23 5.07 -13.06
CA ILE A 103 -5.06 4.22 -12.20
C ILE A 103 -5.62 3.08 -13.05
N LEU A 104 -5.42 1.84 -12.60
CA LEU A 104 -5.83 0.61 -13.26
C LEU A 104 -6.56 -0.29 -12.28
N CYS A 105 -7.87 -0.09 -12.14
CA CYS A 105 -8.70 -0.96 -11.33
C CYS A 105 -9.18 -2.17 -12.13
N HIS A 106 -9.50 -3.26 -11.44
CA HIS A 106 -9.99 -4.47 -12.09
C HIS A 106 -11.24 -4.15 -12.93
N PRO A 107 -11.32 -4.59 -14.20
CA PRO A 107 -12.42 -4.23 -15.09
C PRO A 107 -13.78 -4.74 -14.61
N ASP A 108 -13.79 -5.85 -13.88
CA ASP A 108 -15.02 -6.45 -13.35
C ASP A 108 -15.41 -5.91 -11.97
N PHE A 109 -14.69 -4.91 -11.42
CA PHE A 109 -15.05 -4.29 -10.14
C PHE A 109 -16.36 -3.51 -10.24
N ASN A 110 -17.30 -3.79 -9.33
CA ASN A 110 -18.57 -3.13 -9.16
C ASN A 110 -18.89 -2.89 -7.68
N VAL A 111 -18.88 -1.62 -7.28
CA VAL A 111 -19.14 -1.17 -5.90
C VAL A 111 -20.48 -1.66 -5.31
N SER A 112 -21.44 -2.09 -6.14
CA SER A 112 -22.76 -2.54 -5.70
C SER A 112 -22.84 -4.04 -5.39
N ILE A 113 -21.77 -4.81 -5.59
CA ILE A 113 -21.75 -6.28 -5.45
C ILE A 113 -20.86 -6.68 -4.26
N VAL A 114 -21.34 -7.61 -3.43
CA VAL A 114 -20.56 -8.19 -2.34
C VAL A 114 -19.57 -9.23 -2.90
N ASN A 115 -18.31 -9.20 -2.47
CA ASN A 115 -17.19 -10.04 -2.94
C ASN A 115 -16.70 -9.72 -4.36
N ASP A 116 -16.49 -8.44 -4.64
CA ASP A 116 -16.00 -8.00 -5.93
C ASP A 116 -14.47 -7.98 -6.02
N ASN A 117 -13.95 -7.90 -7.24
CA ASN A 117 -12.55 -7.73 -7.60
C ASN A 117 -12.03 -6.34 -7.16
N ASP A 118 -12.06 -6.08 -5.86
CA ASP A 118 -11.72 -4.82 -5.21
C ASP A 118 -10.21 -4.62 -5.15
N ILE A 119 -9.60 -4.52 -6.33
CA ILE A 119 -8.16 -4.45 -6.52
C ILE A 119 -7.84 -3.42 -7.60
N CYS A 120 -6.85 -2.58 -7.31
CA CYS A 120 -6.43 -1.51 -8.20
C CYS A 120 -4.92 -1.30 -8.14
N LEU A 121 -4.35 -0.96 -9.30
CA LEU A 121 -2.93 -0.70 -9.50
C LEU A 121 -2.73 0.78 -9.81
N LEU A 122 -1.78 1.39 -9.12
CA LEU A 122 -1.36 2.76 -9.34
C LEU A 122 0.03 2.77 -9.95
N GLU A 123 0.16 3.35 -11.13
CA GLU A 123 1.44 3.63 -11.77
C GLU A 123 1.98 4.96 -11.24
N LEU A 124 3.19 4.95 -10.70
CA LEU A 124 3.87 6.15 -10.20
C LEU A 124 4.41 6.95 -11.39
N SER A 125 4.49 8.28 -11.25
CA SER A 125 5.03 9.16 -12.30
C SER A 125 6.51 8.93 -12.60
N SER A 126 7.24 8.34 -11.65
CA SER A 126 8.65 7.97 -11.77
C SER A 126 8.98 6.82 -10.83
N GLY A 127 10.01 6.03 -11.18
CA GLY A 127 10.47 4.95 -10.34
C GLY A 127 11.02 5.44 -8.99
N VAL A 128 10.71 4.72 -7.91
CA VAL A 128 11.25 4.97 -6.57
C VAL A 128 12.54 4.18 -6.34
N THR A 129 13.47 4.76 -5.59
CA THR A 129 14.70 4.07 -5.16
C THR A 129 14.41 3.32 -3.87
N PHE A 130 14.78 2.04 -3.82
CA PHE A 130 14.62 1.24 -2.61
C PHE A 130 15.62 1.64 -1.53
N THR A 131 15.14 1.68 -0.29
CA THR A 131 15.90 2.00 0.93
C THR A 131 15.44 1.07 2.05
N ASP A 132 16.03 1.18 3.24
CA ASP A 132 15.55 0.46 4.43
C ASP A 132 14.14 0.87 4.87
N TYR A 133 13.61 1.97 4.33
CA TYR A 133 12.28 2.52 4.63
C TYR A 133 11.29 2.40 3.47
N ILE A 134 11.77 2.09 2.27
CA ILE A 134 10.96 1.98 1.04
C ILE A 134 11.41 0.73 0.29
N ALA A 135 10.60 -0.32 0.32
CA ALA A 135 10.89 -1.57 -0.35
C ALA A 135 9.59 -2.29 -0.72
N PRO A 136 9.55 -3.09 -1.80
CA PRO A 136 8.33 -3.71 -2.24
C PRO A 136 7.96 -4.93 -1.38
N VAL A 137 6.66 -5.20 -1.23
CA VAL A 137 6.15 -6.47 -0.69
C VAL A 137 6.11 -7.53 -1.81
N CYS A 138 6.31 -8.80 -1.46
CA CYS A 138 6.13 -9.88 -2.43
C CYS A 138 4.64 -10.15 -2.66
N LEU A 139 4.28 -10.40 -3.91
CA LEU A 139 2.97 -10.97 -4.23
C LEU A 139 2.99 -12.49 -4.05
N ALA A 140 1.87 -13.03 -3.62
CA ALA A 140 1.70 -14.47 -3.54
C ALA A 140 1.68 -15.08 -4.95
N ALA A 141 2.19 -16.31 -5.09
CA ALA A 141 2.12 -17.03 -6.34
C ALA A 141 0.65 -17.35 -6.70
N ASP A 142 0.35 -17.40 -7.99
CA ASP A 142 -0.98 -17.79 -8.47
C ASP A 142 -1.37 -19.18 -7.92
N GLY A 143 -2.62 -19.32 -7.50
CA GLY A 143 -3.14 -20.53 -6.87
C GLY A 143 -2.57 -20.87 -5.48
N SER A 144 -1.79 -19.97 -4.86
CA SER A 144 -1.32 -20.19 -3.48
C SER A 144 -2.47 -20.15 -2.48
N THR A 145 -2.43 -21.07 -1.52
CA THR A 145 -3.42 -21.16 -0.43
C THR A 145 -2.77 -20.81 0.90
N PHE A 146 -3.40 -19.90 1.64
CA PHE A 146 -3.02 -19.61 3.02
C PHE A 146 -3.81 -20.51 3.95
N ASN A 147 -3.12 -21.33 4.74
CA ASN A 147 -3.77 -22.20 5.72
C ASN A 147 -4.36 -21.37 6.86
N SER A 148 -5.48 -21.83 7.42
CA SER A 148 -6.06 -21.23 8.61
C SER A 148 -5.11 -21.37 9.81
N GLY A 149 -5.10 -20.38 10.70
CA GLY A 149 -4.25 -20.37 11.90
C GLY A 149 -2.85 -19.79 11.70
N ILE A 150 -2.52 -19.25 10.52
CA ILE A 150 -1.30 -18.46 10.32
C ILE A 150 -1.53 -17.04 10.88
N ILE A 151 -0.55 -16.55 11.65
CA ILE A 151 -0.54 -15.18 12.14
C ILE A 151 -0.21 -14.25 10.97
N ASN A 152 -1.10 -13.30 10.69
CA ASN A 152 -0.94 -12.27 9.68
C ASN A 152 -0.87 -10.90 10.33
N TRP A 153 -0.28 -9.94 9.61
CA TRP A 153 -0.17 -8.55 10.04
C TRP A 153 -1.06 -7.68 9.16
N VAL A 154 -1.79 -6.76 9.79
CA VAL A 154 -2.56 -5.72 9.09
C VAL A 154 -1.97 -4.40 9.50
N THR A 155 -1.51 -3.61 8.53
CA THR A 155 -0.77 -2.39 8.80
C THR A 155 -1.44 -1.16 8.21
N GLY A 156 -1.34 -0.04 8.92
CA GLY A 156 -1.86 1.24 8.44
C GLY A 156 -2.10 2.25 9.54
N TRP A 157 -2.76 3.35 9.17
CA TRP A 157 -3.10 4.48 10.03
C TRP A 157 -4.59 4.52 10.42
N GLY A 158 -5.31 3.43 10.15
CA GLY A 158 -6.73 3.30 10.44
C GLY A 158 -7.03 2.98 11.91
N ALA A 159 -8.31 3.02 12.29
CA ALA A 159 -8.73 2.68 13.65
C ALA A 159 -8.32 1.24 14.02
N THR A 160 -7.67 1.07 15.18
CA THR A 160 -7.24 -0.25 15.68
C THR A 160 -8.35 -1.02 16.41
N SER A 161 -9.56 -0.46 16.49
CA SER A 161 -10.74 -1.10 17.09
C SER A 161 -12.04 -0.71 16.39
N PHE A 162 -13.00 -1.65 16.35
CA PHE A 162 -14.32 -1.42 15.76
C PHE A 162 -15.08 -0.34 16.57
N GLY A 163 -15.40 0.78 15.93
CA GLY A 163 -16.04 1.93 16.58
C GLY A 163 -15.10 2.86 17.37
N GLY A 164 -13.79 2.61 17.36
CA GLY A 164 -12.79 3.50 17.95
C GLY A 164 -12.45 4.68 17.04
N GLY A 165 -12.22 5.86 17.62
CA GLY A 165 -11.57 6.97 16.90
C GLY A 165 -10.14 6.59 16.53
N SER A 166 -9.61 7.18 15.44
CA SER A 166 -8.25 6.95 14.92
C SER A 166 -7.23 6.93 16.06
N SER A 167 -6.71 5.75 16.38
CA SER A 167 -5.97 5.50 17.61
C SER A 167 -4.45 5.65 17.45
N SER A 168 -3.95 5.91 16.25
CA SER A 168 -2.55 6.25 16.01
C SER A 168 -2.39 7.20 14.83
N SER A 169 -1.52 8.20 15.00
CA SER A 169 -1.01 8.96 13.86
C SER A 169 0.06 8.17 13.10
N GLY A 170 0.61 7.10 13.69
CA GLY A 170 1.63 6.21 13.13
C GLY A 170 1.09 4.94 12.44
N VAL A 171 1.93 4.29 11.64
CA VAL A 171 1.64 2.95 11.10
C VAL A 171 1.61 1.96 12.26
N CYS A 172 0.47 1.30 12.48
CA CYS A 172 0.31 0.25 13.49
C CYS A 172 0.29 -1.15 12.85
N SER A 173 0.50 -2.19 13.67
CA SER A 173 0.40 -3.61 13.28
C SER A 173 -0.15 -4.50 14.38
#